data_AF-A0A2V8BLT2-F1
#
_entry.id   AF-A0A2V8BLT2-F1
#
_cell.length_a   1.000
_cell.length_b   1.000
_cell.length_c   1.000
_cell.angle_alpha   90.00
_cell.angle_beta   90.00
_cell.angle_gamma   90.00
#
_symmetry.space_group_name_H-M   'P 1'
#
loop_
_entity.id
_entity.type
_entity.pdbx_description
1 polymer ?
#
loop_
_entity_poly.entity_id
_entity_poly.type
_entity_poly.pdbx_seq_one_letter_code
_entity_poly.pdbx_strand_id
1 'polypeptide(L)'
;SERWRTLVPSPKKSPERVAKKPTPHRLLADENTSHRFVSACRRLAQEFPIIHIARWQDGSWLGLDDAALLMSCAEAGLVLVAFDRATLPWHAGQVLRAGESHGGLILFRRTGRSTNYGDQARLLTEFWSNQGRAWDWMNRIVYLPKSP
;
A
#
# COMPACT_ATOMS: atom_id res chain seq x y z
N SER A 1 61.52 -4.25 17.03
CA SER A 1 60.95 -5.00 15.90
C SER A 1 59.43 -4.89 15.98
N GLU A 2 58.88 -3.95 15.22
CA GLU A 2 57.46 -3.58 15.18
C GLU A 2 56.58 -4.66 14.54
N ARG A 3 55.42 -4.93 15.14
CA ARG A 3 54.31 -5.62 14.48
C ARG A 3 53.06 -4.76 14.58
N TRP A 4 52.82 -4.00 13.52
CA TRP A 4 51.56 -3.33 13.23
C TRP A 4 50.45 -4.37 13.05
N ARG A 5 49.49 -4.44 13.98
CA ARG A 5 48.22 -5.16 13.77
C ARG A 5 47.22 -4.20 13.15
N THR A 6 46.82 -4.50 11.93
CA THR A 6 45.76 -3.81 11.20
C THR A 6 44.44 -3.90 11.96
N LEU A 7 43.85 -2.75 12.29
CA LEU A 7 42.48 -2.63 12.76
C LEU A 7 41.56 -2.79 11.54
N VAL A 8 40.88 -3.93 11.43
CA VAL A 8 39.79 -4.11 10.47
C VAL A 8 38.57 -3.38 11.02
N PRO A 9 37.91 -2.46 10.30
CA PRO A 9 36.70 -1.83 10.78
C PRO A 9 35.58 -2.87 10.90
N SER A 10 34.97 -2.99 12.07
CA SER A 10 33.74 -3.79 12.22
C SER A 10 32.66 -3.27 11.27
N PRO A 11 31.95 -4.15 10.55
CA PRO A 11 30.83 -3.71 9.74
C PRO A 11 29.75 -3.17 10.67
N LYS A 12 29.38 -1.89 10.46
CA LYS A 12 28.24 -1.27 11.13
C LYS A 12 27.02 -2.15 10.86
N LYS A 13 26.44 -2.73 11.91
CA LYS A 13 25.14 -3.41 11.82
C LYS A 13 24.14 -2.42 11.22
N SER A 14 23.68 -2.68 10.01
CA SER A 14 22.47 -2.07 9.47
C SER A 14 21.36 -2.29 10.48
N PRO A 15 20.48 -1.29 10.74
CA PRO A 15 19.38 -1.49 11.66
C PRO A 15 18.51 -2.61 11.11
N GLU A 16 18.49 -3.71 11.86
CA GLU A 16 17.61 -4.85 11.64
C GLU A 16 16.18 -4.29 11.72
N ARG A 17 15.49 -4.23 10.56
CA ARG A 17 14.08 -3.84 10.53
C ARG A 17 13.37 -4.79 11.48
N VAL A 18 12.90 -4.26 12.62
CA VAL A 18 12.04 -5.00 13.54
C VAL A 18 10.91 -5.58 12.70
N ALA A 19 10.87 -6.92 12.61
CA ALA A 19 9.83 -7.62 11.89
C ALA A 19 8.50 -7.32 12.60
N LYS A 20 7.78 -6.30 12.11
CA LYS A 20 6.42 -5.99 12.56
C LYS A 20 5.58 -7.25 12.35
N LYS A 21 4.81 -7.65 13.39
CA LYS A 21 3.83 -8.73 13.26
C LYS A 21 2.99 -8.49 12.00
N PRO A 22 2.72 -9.51 11.17
CA PRO A 22 1.94 -9.33 9.96
C PRO A 22 0.58 -8.75 10.34
N THR A 23 0.28 -7.56 9.82
CA THR A 23 -1.02 -6.94 10.01
C THR A 23 -2.05 -7.83 9.31
N PRO A 24 -3.18 -8.16 9.96
CA PRO A 24 -4.21 -8.99 9.35
C PRO A 24 -4.78 -8.34 8.07
N HIS A 25 -4.67 -7.01 7.99
CA HIS A 25 -4.95 -6.24 6.79
C HIS A 25 -3.66 -5.85 6.08
N ARG A 26 -3.66 -6.01 4.76
CA ARG A 26 -2.55 -5.66 3.87
C ARG A 26 -2.96 -4.61 2.83
N LEU A 27 -4.26 -4.44 2.60
CA LEU A 27 -4.84 -3.44 1.73
C LEU A 27 -5.55 -2.36 2.58
N LEU A 28 -5.25 -1.10 2.31
CA LEU A 28 -5.89 0.05 2.92
C LEU A 28 -6.72 0.77 1.85
N ALA A 29 -8.04 0.87 2.03
CA ALA A 29 -8.86 1.69 1.16
C ALA A 29 -8.76 3.16 1.61
N ASP A 30 -8.46 4.01 0.64
CA ASP A 30 -8.35 5.48 0.80
C ASP A 30 -9.64 6.12 1.36
N GLU A 31 -9.54 7.34 1.89
CA GLU A 31 -10.66 8.07 2.49
C GLU A 31 -11.79 8.35 1.50
N ASN A 32 -11.47 8.55 0.23
CA ASN A 32 -12.45 8.78 -0.82
C ASN A 32 -13.05 7.48 -1.38
N THR A 33 -12.58 6.32 -0.90
CA THR A 33 -13.13 5.02 -1.31
C THR A 33 -14.42 4.72 -0.56
N SER A 34 -15.51 4.40 -1.27
CA SER A 34 -16.78 4.09 -0.61
C SER A 34 -16.69 2.88 0.33
N HIS A 35 -17.28 2.98 1.52
CA HIS A 35 -17.51 1.83 2.41
C HIS A 35 -18.27 0.66 1.72
N ARG A 36 -19.08 0.96 0.69
CA ARG A 36 -19.79 -0.05 -0.09
C ARG A 36 -18.83 -0.92 -0.91
N PHE A 37 -17.74 -0.33 -1.42
CA PHE A 37 -16.68 -1.04 -2.12
C PHE A 37 -15.92 -1.99 -1.19
N VAL A 38 -15.51 -1.51 -0.01
CA VAL A 38 -14.84 -2.32 1.02
C VAL A 38 -15.74 -3.49 1.45
N SER A 39 -17.02 -3.20 1.68
CA SER A 39 -18.02 -4.22 2.00
C SER A 39 -18.22 -5.24 0.87
N ALA A 40 -18.21 -4.79 -0.39
CA ALA A 40 -18.32 -5.67 -1.55
C ALA A 40 -17.13 -6.63 -1.65
N CYS A 41 -15.91 -6.14 -1.45
CA CYS A 41 -14.71 -6.99 -1.44
C CYS A 41 -14.81 -8.09 -0.37
N ARG A 42 -15.23 -7.73 0.84
CA ARG A 42 -15.40 -8.68 1.96
C ARG A 42 -16.56 -9.66 1.77
N ARG A 43 -17.59 -9.31 0.97
CA ARG A 43 -18.65 -10.27 0.58
C ARG A 43 -18.17 -11.30 -0.44
N LEU A 44 -17.29 -10.89 -1.35
CA LEU A 44 -16.72 -11.78 -2.36
C LEU A 44 -15.69 -12.75 -1.75
N ALA A 45 -14.92 -12.28 -0.77
CA ALA A 45 -14.02 -13.11 0.01
C ALA A 45 -14.04 -12.65 1.49
N GLN A 46 -14.57 -13.49 2.38
CA GLN A 46 -14.82 -13.12 3.79
C GLN A 46 -13.56 -12.61 4.52
N GLU A 47 -12.41 -13.22 4.24
CA GLU A 47 -11.11 -12.85 4.83
C GLU A 47 -10.29 -11.91 3.93
N PHE A 48 -10.93 -11.22 2.98
CA PHE A 48 -10.20 -10.31 2.10
C PHE A 48 -9.49 -9.21 2.91
N PRO A 49 -8.17 -9.02 2.76
CA PRO A 49 -7.36 -8.28 3.73
C PRO A 49 -7.42 -6.76 3.52
N ILE A 50 -8.60 -6.24 3.18
CA ILE A 50 -8.87 -4.82 3.00
C ILE A 50 -9.54 -4.23 4.24
N ILE A 51 -9.13 -3.02 4.60
CA ILE A 51 -9.76 -2.18 5.63
C ILE A 51 -9.89 -0.75 5.12
N HIS A 52 -10.96 -0.06 5.51
CA HIS A 52 -11.12 1.36 5.20
C HIS A 52 -10.26 2.22 6.14
N ILE A 53 -9.65 3.29 5.64
CA ILE A 53 -8.78 4.18 6.44
C ILE A 53 -9.45 4.72 7.70
N ALA A 54 -10.73 5.10 7.63
CA ALA A 54 -11.53 5.48 8.80
C ALA A 54 -11.66 4.42 9.92
N ARG A 55 -11.29 3.15 9.64
CA ARG A 55 -11.24 2.06 10.63
C ARG A 55 -9.83 1.63 10.97
N TRP A 56 -8.84 2.05 10.18
CA TRP A 56 -7.45 1.76 10.45
C TRP A 56 -6.97 2.63 11.61
N GLN A 57 -6.51 2.00 12.70
CA GLN A 57 -6.03 2.69 13.90
C GLN A 57 -6.99 3.80 14.37
N ASP A 58 -8.28 3.47 14.45
CA ASP A 58 -9.35 4.39 14.85
C ASP A 58 -9.40 5.70 14.02
N GLY A 59 -8.99 5.62 12.75
CA GLY A 59 -9.02 6.73 11.81
C GLY A 59 -7.85 7.71 11.94
N SER A 60 -6.75 7.31 12.60
CA SER A 60 -5.59 8.19 12.86
C SER A 60 -4.93 8.77 11.61
N TRP A 61 -5.21 8.21 10.43
CA TRP A 61 -4.64 8.64 9.14
C TRP A 61 -5.63 9.40 8.25
N LEU A 62 -6.83 9.71 8.75
CA LEU A 62 -7.79 10.55 8.03
C LEU A 62 -7.23 11.96 7.83
N GLY A 63 -7.36 12.52 6.62
CA GLY A 63 -6.89 13.86 6.29
C GLY A 63 -5.37 14.04 6.26
N LEU A 64 -4.57 12.96 6.33
CA LEU A 64 -3.16 13.04 5.99
C LEU A 64 -3.01 13.48 4.53
N ASP A 65 -1.97 14.29 4.25
CA ASP A 65 -1.61 14.54 2.87
C ASP A 65 -1.13 13.25 2.18
N ASP A 66 -1.25 13.23 0.86
CA ASP A 66 -0.92 12.06 0.04
C ASP A 66 0.49 11.51 0.29
N ALA A 67 1.50 12.38 0.47
CA ALA A 67 2.87 11.94 0.67
C ALA A 67 3.05 11.29 2.05
N ALA A 68 2.50 11.92 3.10
CA ALA A 68 2.50 11.38 4.45
C ALA A 68 1.76 10.03 4.53
N LEU A 69 0.61 9.91 3.86
CA LEU A 69 -0.15 8.66 3.79
C LEU A 69 0.65 7.54 3.09
N LEU A 70 1.29 7.87 1.97
CA LEU A 70 2.12 6.94 1.19
C LEU A 70 3.34 6.43 1.99
N MET A 71 4.03 7.31 2.70
CA MET A 71 5.15 6.93 3.59
C MET A 71 4.67 6.11 4.78
N SER A 72 3.55 6.48 5.41
CA SER A 72 2.93 5.72 6.49
C SER A 72 2.55 4.30 6.05
N CYS A 73 2.06 4.15 4.82
CA CYS A 73 1.82 2.83 4.23
C CYS A 73 3.12 2.02 4.05
N ALA A 74 4.22 2.67 3.67
CA ALA A 74 5.53 2.02 3.55
C ALA A 74 6.00 1.45 4.89
N GLU A 75 5.90 2.25 5.95
CA GLU A 75 6.30 1.86 7.30
C GLU A 75 5.42 0.75 7.88
N ALA A 76 4.13 0.75 7.56
CA ALA A 76 3.18 -0.26 8.02
C ALA A 76 3.15 -1.52 7.15
N GLY A 77 3.83 -1.54 6.00
CA GLY A 77 3.77 -2.66 5.05
C GLY A 77 2.42 -2.79 4.36
N LEU A 78 1.70 -1.67 4.19
CA LEU A 78 0.38 -1.61 3.58
C LEU A 78 0.44 -1.23 2.10
N VAL A 79 -0.61 -1.64 1.39
CA VAL A 79 -0.88 -1.25 0.00
C VAL A 79 -2.12 -0.36 0.00
N LEU A 80 -1.97 0.89 -0.41
CA LEU A 80 -3.08 1.83 -0.58
C LEU A 80 -3.87 1.46 -1.83
N VAL A 81 -5.20 1.37 -1.69
CA VAL A 81 -6.16 1.14 -2.76
C VAL A 81 -6.96 2.43 -2.93
N ALA A 82 -6.86 3.05 -4.10
CA ALA A 82 -7.46 4.35 -4.34
C ALA A 82 -8.02 4.50 -5.77
N PHE A 83 -8.91 5.49 -5.92
CA PHE A 83 -9.47 5.90 -7.20
C PHE A 83 -8.84 7.20 -7.73
N ASP A 84 -8.09 7.92 -6.89
CA ASP A 84 -7.34 9.11 -7.30
C ASP A 84 -6.13 8.72 -8.15
N ARG A 85 -6.09 9.22 -9.37
CA ARG A 85 -4.99 9.03 -10.32
C ARG A 85 -4.25 10.32 -10.64
N ALA A 86 -4.80 11.45 -10.21
CA ALA A 86 -4.25 12.76 -10.50
C ALA A 86 -3.11 13.07 -9.53
N THR A 87 -3.29 12.77 -8.24
CA THR A 87 -2.38 13.20 -7.18
C THR A 87 -1.47 12.07 -6.70
N LEU A 88 -2.03 10.91 -6.34
CA LEU A 88 -1.30 9.83 -5.69
C LEU A 88 -0.07 9.32 -6.48
N PRO A 89 -0.14 9.05 -7.81
CA PRO A 89 1.05 8.68 -8.57
C PRO A 89 2.14 9.75 -8.58
N TRP A 90 1.73 11.03 -8.64
CA TRP A 90 2.66 12.15 -8.65
C TRP A 90 3.36 12.26 -7.29
N HIS A 91 2.61 12.20 -6.19
CA HIS A 91 3.15 12.20 -4.82
C HIS A 91 4.07 11.01 -4.56
N ALA A 92 3.69 9.80 -5.01
CA ALA A 92 4.56 8.63 -4.92
C ALA A 92 5.91 8.86 -5.63
N GLY A 93 5.89 9.50 -6.80
CA GLY A 93 7.12 9.91 -7.49
C GLY A 93 7.93 10.98 -6.75
N GLN A 94 7.28 11.91 -6.04
CA GLN A 94 7.97 12.90 -5.20
C GLN A 94 8.65 12.24 -4.00
N VAL A 95 7.97 11.32 -3.31
CA VAL A 95 8.52 10.55 -2.18
C VAL A 95 9.79 9.83 -2.62
N LEU A 96 9.78 9.14 -3.76
CA LEU A 96 10.97 8.47 -4.30
C LEU A 96 12.10 9.45 -4.63
N ARG A 97 11.79 10.60 -5.23
CA ARG A 97 12.80 11.63 -5.55
C ARG A 97 13.43 12.24 -4.31
N ALA A 98 12.70 12.29 -3.19
CA ALA A 98 13.21 12.73 -1.91
C ALA A 98 14.12 11.68 -1.22
N GLY A 99 14.30 10.49 -1.81
CA GLY A 99 15.07 9.40 -1.22
C GLY A 99 14.27 8.54 -0.24
N GLU A 100 12.98 8.80 -0.10
CA GLU A 100 12.07 8.06 0.77
C GLU A 100 11.39 6.92 0.01
N SER A 101 10.72 6.02 0.74
CA SER A 101 9.93 4.94 0.16
C SER A 101 8.44 5.11 0.44
N HIS A 102 7.61 4.69 -0.50
CA HIS A 102 6.17 4.63 -0.34
C HIS A 102 5.67 3.18 -0.28
N GLY A 103 4.53 3.00 0.39
CA GLY A 103 3.80 1.73 0.36
C GLY A 103 3.30 1.39 -1.04
N GLY A 104 2.81 0.16 -1.21
CA GLY A 104 2.23 -0.23 -2.48
C GLY A 104 1.03 0.64 -2.84
N LEU A 105 0.79 0.86 -4.13
CA LEU A 105 -0.37 1.62 -4.61
C LEU A 105 -1.10 0.82 -5.67
N ILE A 106 -2.40 0.59 -5.47
CA ILE A 106 -3.31 -0.01 -6.44
C ILE A 106 -4.33 1.06 -6.85
N LEU A 107 -4.37 1.36 -8.14
CA LEU A 107 -5.26 2.36 -8.73
C LEU A 107 -6.18 1.73 -9.76
N PHE A 108 -7.45 2.13 -9.76
CA PHE A 108 -8.38 1.69 -10.79
C PHE A 108 -8.25 2.55 -12.06
N ARG A 109 -8.00 1.94 -13.22
CA ARG A 109 -8.15 2.66 -14.51
C ARG A 109 -9.62 3.00 -14.72
N ARG A 110 -9.88 4.21 -15.23
CA ARG A 110 -11.21 4.81 -15.45
C ARG A 110 -12.29 3.75 -15.71
N THR A 111 -13.10 3.46 -14.70
CA THR A 111 -14.35 2.74 -14.89
C THR A 111 -15.36 3.67 -15.57
N GLY A 112 -16.40 3.11 -16.19
CA GLY A 112 -17.65 3.85 -16.35
C GLY A 112 -18.19 4.33 -15.00
N ARG A 113 -19.46 4.79 -14.95
CA ARG A 113 -20.12 5.38 -13.75
C ARG A 113 -19.54 4.82 -12.44
N SER A 114 -19.02 5.72 -11.58
CA SER A 114 -18.26 5.42 -10.35
C SER A 114 -19.00 4.56 -9.30
N THR A 115 -20.21 4.11 -9.60
CA THR A 115 -21.12 3.37 -8.73
C THR A 115 -21.09 1.86 -8.91
N ASN A 116 -20.34 1.32 -9.88
CA ASN A 116 -20.23 -0.14 -10.04
C ASN A 116 -19.17 -0.76 -9.11
N TYR A 117 -19.44 -0.70 -7.80
CA TYR A 117 -18.54 -1.23 -6.79
C TYR A 117 -18.44 -2.76 -6.81
N GLY A 118 -19.44 -3.47 -7.34
CA GLY A 118 -19.42 -4.93 -7.42
C GLY A 118 -18.32 -5.42 -8.35
N ASP A 119 -18.26 -4.84 -9.55
CA ASP A 119 -17.27 -5.18 -10.56
C ASP A 119 -15.85 -4.73 -10.18
N GLN A 120 -15.71 -3.53 -9.62
CA GLN A 120 -14.44 -3.05 -9.08
C GLN A 120 -13.94 -3.95 -7.94
N ALA A 121 -14.84 -4.37 -7.04
CA ALA A 121 -14.49 -5.28 -5.95
C ALA A 121 -14.04 -6.64 -6.49
N ARG A 122 -14.77 -7.20 -7.46
CA ARG A 122 -14.39 -8.44 -8.13
C ARG A 122 -12.99 -8.34 -8.72
N LEU A 123 -12.74 -7.29 -9.50
CA LEU A 123 -11.44 -7.05 -10.12
C LEU A 123 -10.31 -6.97 -9.11
N LEU A 124 -10.48 -6.23 -8.02
CA LEU A 124 -9.47 -6.14 -6.96
C LEU A 124 -9.27 -7.51 -6.27
N THR A 125 -10.36 -8.20 -5.91
CA THR A 125 -10.27 -9.49 -5.20
C THR A 125 -9.60 -10.57 -6.03
N GLU A 126 -9.92 -10.63 -7.33
CA GLU A 126 -9.31 -11.58 -8.27
C GLU A 126 -7.83 -11.25 -8.51
N PHE A 127 -7.50 -9.98 -8.78
CA PHE A 127 -6.12 -9.55 -8.97
C PHE A 127 -5.26 -9.88 -7.74
N TRP A 128 -5.76 -9.53 -6.55
CA TRP A 128 -5.03 -9.75 -5.31
C TRP A 128 -4.81 -11.23 -5.04
N SER A 129 -5.84 -12.05 -5.22
CA SER A 129 -5.78 -13.49 -4.92
C SER A 129 -4.88 -14.25 -5.90
N ASN A 130 -4.92 -13.89 -7.19
CA ASN A 130 -4.22 -14.62 -8.23
C ASN A 130 -2.76 -14.17 -8.42
N GLN A 131 -2.45 -12.92 -8.08
CA GLN A 131 -1.13 -12.33 -8.37
C GLN A 131 -0.63 -11.46 -7.22
N GLY A 132 -1.39 -10.40 -6.90
CA GLY A 132 -0.91 -9.29 -6.08
C GLY A 132 -0.43 -9.69 -4.68
N ARG A 133 -1.04 -10.71 -4.06
CA ARG A 133 -0.68 -11.17 -2.70
C ARG A 133 0.77 -11.60 -2.58
N ALA A 134 1.39 -12.17 -3.61
CA ALA A 134 2.76 -12.68 -3.51
C ALA A 134 3.83 -11.62 -3.79
N TRP A 135 3.45 -10.44 -4.26
CA TRP A 135 4.41 -9.45 -4.73
C TRP A 135 5.06 -8.67 -3.59
N ASP A 136 6.29 -8.19 -3.85
CA ASP A 136 6.88 -7.09 -3.10
C ASP A 136 6.24 -5.78 -3.55
N TRP A 137 5.61 -5.10 -2.61
CA TRP A 137 4.80 -3.90 -2.83
C TRP A 137 5.54 -2.60 -2.53
N MET A 138 6.72 -2.65 -1.90
CA MET A 138 7.49 -1.44 -1.62
C MET A 138 7.75 -0.69 -2.93
N ASN A 139 7.42 0.60 -2.97
CA ASN A 139 7.61 1.46 -4.13
C ASN A 139 6.89 1.00 -5.43
N ARG A 140 5.91 0.10 -5.31
CA ARG A 140 5.18 -0.46 -6.46
C ARG A 140 3.87 0.26 -6.68
N ILE A 141 3.60 0.64 -7.93
CA ILE A 141 2.31 1.16 -8.38
C ILE A 141 1.71 0.22 -9.42
N VAL A 142 0.46 -0.19 -9.23
CA VAL A 142 -0.30 -1.05 -10.15
C VAL A 142 -1.59 -0.35 -10.55
N TYR A 143 -1.87 -0.37 -11.85
CA TYR A 143 -3.14 0.09 -12.40
C TYR A 143 -4.00 -1.11 -12.77
N LEU A 144 -5.08 -1.34 -12.04
CA LEU A 144 -6.07 -2.35 -12.42
C LEU A 144 -6.75 -1.94 -13.73
N PRO A 145 -7.05 -2.89 -14.63
CA PRO A 145 -7.71 -2.59 -15.89
C PRO A 145 -9.11 -2.01 -15.66
N LYS A 146 -9.76 -1.57 -16.74
CA LYS A 146 -11.20 -1.29 -16.65
C LYS A 146 -11.90 -2.61 -16.35
N SER A 147 -12.92 -2.58 -15.49
CA SER A 147 -13.87 -3.69 -15.49
C SER A 147 -14.45 -3.83 -16.90
N PRO A 148 -14.63 -5.07 -17.40
CA PRO A 148 -15.40 -5.34 -18.61
C PRO A 148 -16.75 -4.60 -18.62
#